data_AF-K4IFR1-F1
#
_entry.id   AF-K4IFR1-F1
#
_cell.length_a   1.000
_cell.length_b   1.000
_cell.length_c   1.000
_cell.angle_alpha   90.00
_cell.angle_beta   90.00
_cell.angle_gamma   90.00
#
_symmetry.space_group_name_H-M   'P 1'
#
loop_
_entity.id
_entity.type
_entity.pdbx_description
1 polymer ?
#
loop_
_entity_poly.entity_id
_entity_poly.type
_entity_poly.pdbx_seq_one_letter_code
_entity_poly.pdbx_strand_id
1 'polypeptide(L)'
;MEFKKNKSFVDGVKENDLKMVKSQLSEMIMLFQGNIFELKQAVEYAENNCSFKFEGHLETETEVIRSSNSDFFYAEKVELRSNFSRERFNEVIRLYPLMVEKDNFFGDNPEEDLTDVNRKNGVKLNTKTYLLIGASIIVSGYILYRLFR
;
A
#
# COMPACT_ATOMS: atom_id res chain seq x y z
N MET A 1 -18.77 4.31 0.68
CA MET A 1 -17.54 3.98 -0.07
C MET A 1 -16.39 4.71 0.59
N GLU A 2 -15.41 3.96 1.09
CA GLU A 2 -14.31 4.49 1.90
C GLU A 2 -13.35 5.35 1.07
N PHE A 3 -13.17 5.00 -0.20
CA PHE A 3 -12.32 5.75 -1.14
C PHE A 3 -12.74 7.22 -1.35
N LYS A 4 -14.01 7.57 -1.17
CA LYS A 4 -14.48 8.96 -1.31
C LYS A 4 -13.90 9.89 -0.24
N LYS A 5 -13.33 9.34 0.83
CA LYS A 5 -12.61 10.11 1.86
C LYS A 5 -11.18 10.48 1.41
N ASN A 6 -10.62 9.80 0.41
CA ASN A 6 -9.33 10.17 -0.17
C ASN A 6 -9.51 11.36 -1.12
N LYS A 7 -9.25 12.56 -0.59
CA LYS A 7 -9.42 13.82 -1.31
C LYS A 7 -8.56 13.87 -2.59
N SER A 8 -7.30 13.43 -2.53
CA SER A 8 -6.40 13.43 -3.69
C SER A 8 -6.92 12.58 -4.85
N PHE A 9 -7.53 11.42 -4.54
CA PHE A 9 -8.17 10.60 -5.56
C PHE A 9 -9.39 11.28 -6.16
N VAL A 10 -10.29 11.79 -5.32
CA VAL A 10 -11.53 12.44 -5.78
C VAL A 10 -11.24 13.69 -6.60
N ASP A 11 -10.29 14.52 -6.17
CA ASP A 11 -9.87 15.71 -6.90
C ASP A 11 -9.19 15.32 -8.21
N GLY A 12 -8.32 14.31 -8.21
CA GLY A 12 -7.72 13.76 -9.43
C GLY A 12 -8.75 13.25 -10.45
N VAL A 13 -9.82 12.59 -10.00
CA VAL A 13 -10.92 12.17 -10.89
C VAL A 13 -11.64 13.40 -11.46
N LYS A 14 -12.00 14.38 -10.63
CA LYS A 14 -12.71 15.59 -11.09
C LYS A 14 -11.91 16.43 -12.08
N GLU A 15 -10.61 16.54 -11.84
CA GLU A 15 -9.67 17.29 -12.69
C GLU A 15 -9.21 16.49 -13.91
N ASN A 16 -9.65 15.23 -14.04
CA ASN A 16 -9.21 14.29 -15.07
C ASN A 16 -7.67 14.08 -15.09
N ASP A 17 -7.01 14.21 -13.94
CA ASP A 17 -5.59 13.94 -13.77
C ASP A 17 -5.36 12.43 -13.67
N LEU A 18 -5.13 11.80 -14.82
CA LEU A 18 -4.91 10.36 -14.92
C LEU A 18 -3.68 9.87 -14.14
N LYS A 19 -2.65 10.72 -13.99
CA LYS A 19 -1.45 10.38 -13.23
C LYS A 19 -1.77 10.32 -11.74
N MET A 20 -2.51 11.30 -11.24
CA MET A 20 -3.00 11.31 -9.86
C MET A 20 -3.92 10.11 -9.59
N VAL A 21 -4.89 9.86 -10.47
CA VAL A 21 -5.83 8.74 -10.34
C VAL A 21 -5.08 7.41 -10.23
N LYS A 22 -4.17 7.10 -11.16
CA LYS A 22 -3.37 5.86 -11.13
C LYS A 22 -2.51 5.74 -9.88
N SER A 23 -1.84 6.84 -9.49
CA SER A 23 -1.02 6.88 -8.28
C SER A 23 -1.85 6.56 -7.04
N GLN A 24 -3.01 7.21 -6.89
CA GLN A 24 -3.88 7.01 -5.73
C GLN A 24 -4.52 5.62 -5.72
N LEU A 25 -4.93 5.07 -6.87
CA LEU A 25 -5.44 3.69 -6.94
C LEU A 25 -4.38 2.66 -6.51
N SER A 26 -3.10 2.87 -6.88
CA SER A 26 -1.99 2.03 -6.42
C SER A 26 -1.79 2.12 -4.91
N GLU A 27 -1.86 3.32 -4.32
CA GLU A 27 -1.75 3.50 -2.86
C GLU A 27 -2.95 2.93 -2.09
N MET A 28 -4.14 3.02 -2.67
CA MET A 28 -5.36 2.49 -2.08
C MET A 28 -5.30 0.99 -1.82
N ILE A 29 -4.48 0.23 -2.58
CA ILE A 29 -4.29 -1.21 -2.33
C ILE A 29 -3.78 -1.44 -0.91
N MET A 30 -2.81 -0.63 -0.45
CA MET A 30 -2.31 -0.74 0.91
C MET A 30 -3.28 -0.13 1.92
N LEU A 31 -3.90 1.01 1.59
CA LEU A 31 -4.85 1.70 2.48
C LEU A 31 -6.06 0.83 2.83
N PHE A 32 -6.58 0.10 1.84
CA PHE A 32 -7.72 -0.80 2.02
C PHE A 32 -7.30 -2.25 2.27
N GLN A 33 -6.02 -2.47 2.58
CA GLN A 33 -5.49 -3.79 2.93
C GLN A 33 -5.82 -4.88 1.90
N GLY A 34 -5.77 -4.53 0.61
CA GLY A 34 -6.12 -5.45 -0.49
C GLY A 34 -7.61 -5.77 -0.60
N ASN A 35 -8.50 -5.04 0.09
CA ASN A 35 -9.96 -5.24 -0.02
C ASN A 35 -10.44 -4.98 -1.46
N ILE A 36 -10.64 -6.07 -2.19
CA ILE A 36 -11.07 -6.08 -3.59
C ILE A 36 -12.37 -5.31 -3.81
N PHE A 37 -13.30 -5.34 -2.86
CA PHE A 37 -14.60 -4.69 -3.02
C PHE A 37 -14.47 -3.16 -3.03
N GLU A 38 -13.73 -2.58 -2.07
CA GLU A 38 -13.49 -1.13 -2.05
C GLU A 38 -12.65 -0.67 -3.25
N LEU A 39 -11.64 -1.46 -3.65
CA LEU A 39 -10.79 -1.16 -4.80
C LEU A 39 -11.58 -1.19 -6.12
N LYS A 40 -12.46 -2.17 -6.31
CA LYS A 40 -13.34 -2.23 -7.49
C LYS A 40 -14.27 -1.03 -7.57
N GLN A 41 -14.86 -0.60 -6.46
CA GLN A 41 -15.70 0.59 -6.46
C GLN A 41 -14.91 1.87 -6.78
N ALA A 42 -13.66 1.99 -6.31
CA ALA A 42 -12.80 3.12 -6.65
C ALA A 42 -12.47 3.14 -8.15
N VAL A 43 -12.13 1.99 -8.73
CA VAL A 43 -11.90 1.83 -10.17
C VAL A 43 -13.16 2.18 -10.98
N GLU A 44 -14.32 1.62 -10.62
CA GLU A 44 -15.58 1.91 -11.29
C GLU A 44 -15.94 3.40 -11.21
N TYR A 45 -15.68 4.04 -10.08
CA TYR A 45 -15.87 5.48 -9.93
C TYR A 45 -14.97 6.27 -10.89
N ALA A 46 -13.69 5.91 -11.01
CA ALA A 46 -12.78 6.59 -11.95
C ALA A 46 -13.20 6.36 -13.42
N GLU A 47 -13.49 5.12 -13.81
CA GLU A 47 -13.92 4.76 -15.19
C GLU A 47 -15.20 5.51 -15.61
N ASN A 48 -16.11 5.77 -14.66
CA ASN A 48 -17.38 6.44 -14.94
C ASN A 48 -17.32 7.98 -14.87
N ASN A 49 -16.31 8.56 -14.22
CA ASN A 49 -16.28 10.00 -13.93
C ASN A 49 -15.09 10.73 -14.54
N CYS A 50 -14.12 10.02 -15.12
CA CYS A 50 -13.01 10.62 -15.84
C CYS A 50 -12.58 9.74 -17.03
N SER A 51 -11.51 10.13 -17.72
CA SER A 51 -10.99 9.39 -18.87
C SER A 51 -10.14 8.18 -18.49
N PHE A 52 -10.13 7.78 -17.21
CA PHE A 52 -9.38 6.63 -16.74
C PHE A 52 -9.85 5.34 -17.42
N LYS A 53 -8.87 4.58 -17.93
CA LYS A 53 -9.03 3.24 -18.47
C LYS A 53 -7.76 2.46 -18.15
N PHE A 54 -7.89 1.15 -17.95
CA PHE A 54 -6.73 0.27 -17.90
C PHE A 54 -6.01 0.28 -19.24
N GLU A 55 -4.69 0.22 -19.16
CA GLU A 55 -3.81 0.06 -20.32
C GLU A 55 -3.74 -1.41 -20.73
N GLY A 56 -3.26 -1.67 -21.95
CA GLY A 56 -2.87 -3.01 -22.36
C GLY A 56 -1.72 -3.53 -21.48
N HIS A 57 -1.77 -4.80 -21.11
CA HIS A 57 -0.72 -5.41 -20.31
C HIS A 57 0.59 -5.49 -21.12
N LEU A 58 1.66 -4.95 -20.55
CA LEU A 58 3.02 -5.11 -21.06
C LEU A 58 3.75 -6.05 -20.12
N GLU A 59 4.13 -7.22 -20.63
CA GLU A 59 5.05 -8.12 -19.92
C GLU A 59 6.39 -7.41 -19.75
N THR A 60 6.97 -7.48 -18.56
CA THR A 60 8.34 -7.01 -18.33
C THR A 60 9.23 -8.18 -17.97
N GLU A 61 10.35 -8.29 -18.68
CA GLU A 61 11.37 -9.33 -18.49
C GLU A 61 12.30 -9.01 -17.31
N THR A 62 11.95 -8.07 -16.42
CA THR A 62 12.83 -7.61 -15.36
C THR A 62 13.20 -8.79 -14.46
N GLU A 63 14.44 -9.28 -14.60
CA GLU A 63 15.07 -10.26 -13.72
C GLU A 63 15.29 -9.63 -12.35
N VAL A 64 14.21 -9.51 -11.58
CA VAL A 64 14.33 -9.13 -10.18
C VAL A 64 14.75 -10.39 -9.43
N ILE A 65 15.84 -10.31 -8.68
CA ILE A 65 16.18 -11.32 -7.68
C ILE A 65 15.16 -11.15 -6.54
N ARG A 66 13.98 -11.75 -6.70
CA ARG A 66 12.84 -11.62 -5.77
C ARG A 66 13.03 -12.63 -4.64
N SER A 67 13.59 -12.18 -3.53
CA SER A 67 13.97 -13.05 -2.41
C SER A 67 12.87 -13.19 -1.35
N SER A 68 11.94 -12.23 -1.30
CA SER A 68 10.84 -12.16 -0.33
C SER A 68 9.51 -11.77 -0.98
N ASN A 69 8.37 -12.11 -0.35
CA ASN A 69 7.04 -11.72 -0.82
C ASN A 69 6.87 -10.19 -0.91
N SER A 70 7.55 -9.45 -0.04
CA SER A 70 7.66 -8.00 -0.08
C SER A 70 8.37 -7.50 -1.34
N ASP A 71 9.47 -8.13 -1.74
CA ASP A 71 10.15 -7.81 -3.01
C ASP A 71 9.20 -8.01 -4.20
N PHE A 72 8.45 -9.12 -4.22
CA PHE A 72 7.45 -9.37 -5.26
C PHE A 72 6.37 -8.27 -5.27
N PHE A 73 5.82 -7.93 -4.11
CA PHE A 73 4.77 -6.91 -4.00
C PHE A 73 5.25 -5.52 -4.44
N TYR A 74 6.39 -5.05 -3.93
CA TYR A 74 6.89 -3.73 -4.25
C TYR A 74 7.40 -3.63 -5.69
N ALA A 75 8.02 -4.70 -6.23
CA ALA A 75 8.37 -4.75 -7.64
C ALA A 75 7.12 -4.60 -8.52
N GLU A 76 6.08 -5.40 -8.27
CA GLU A 76 4.86 -5.34 -9.07
C GLU A 76 4.13 -3.99 -8.90
N LYS A 77 4.14 -3.40 -7.69
CA LYS A 77 3.57 -2.06 -7.44
C LYS A 77 4.32 -0.97 -8.22
N VAL A 78 5.64 -1.08 -8.38
CA VAL A 78 6.44 -0.16 -9.20
C VAL A 78 6.11 -0.33 -10.68
N GLU A 79 6.05 -1.57 -11.17
CA GLU A 79 5.70 -1.88 -12.56
C GLU A 79 4.29 -1.39 -12.91
N LEU A 80 3.33 -1.53 -11.99
CA LEU A 80 1.97 -1.01 -12.12
C LEU A 80 1.93 0.51 -12.37
N ARG A 81 2.86 1.28 -11.81
CA ARG A 81 2.94 2.73 -12.04
C ARG A 81 3.42 3.08 -13.44
N SER A 82 4.23 2.20 -14.05
CA SER A 82 4.75 2.34 -15.41
C SER A 82 3.76 1.86 -16.47
N ASN A 83 3.05 0.77 -16.19
CA ASN A 83 1.99 0.22 -17.03
C ASN A 83 0.77 -0.13 -16.17
N PHE A 84 -0.24 0.74 -16.19
CA PHE A 84 -1.42 0.58 -15.33
C PHE A 84 -2.45 -0.36 -16.00
N SER A 85 -2.08 -1.63 -16.13
CA SER A 85 -2.92 -2.69 -16.68
C SER A 85 -3.73 -3.39 -15.58
N ARG A 86 -4.84 -4.02 -15.98
CA ARG A 86 -5.76 -4.70 -15.06
C ARG A 86 -5.09 -5.90 -14.40
N GLU A 87 -4.27 -6.59 -15.16
CA GLU A 87 -3.47 -7.76 -14.79
C GLU A 87 -2.52 -7.39 -13.65
N ARG A 88 -1.73 -6.34 -13.82
CA ARG A 88 -0.82 -5.85 -12.77
C ARG A 88 -1.57 -5.37 -11.55
N PHE A 89 -2.67 -4.64 -11.75
CA PHE A 89 -3.47 -4.14 -10.62
C PHE A 89 -4.00 -5.29 -9.76
N ASN A 90 -4.54 -6.34 -10.39
CA ASN A 90 -5.00 -7.54 -9.71
C ASN A 90 -3.85 -8.30 -9.05
N GLU A 91 -2.69 -8.38 -9.70
CA GLU A 91 -1.52 -9.06 -9.15
C GLU A 91 -1.00 -8.38 -7.88
N VAL A 92 -0.91 -7.04 -7.87
CA VAL A 92 -0.54 -6.29 -6.66
C VAL A 92 -1.53 -6.55 -5.51
N ILE A 93 -2.84 -6.62 -5.81
CA ILE A 93 -3.86 -6.97 -4.81
C ILE A 93 -3.65 -8.40 -4.29
N ARG A 94 -3.37 -9.35 -5.17
CA ARG A 94 -3.11 -10.76 -4.81
C ARG A 94 -1.85 -10.92 -3.95
N LEU A 95 -0.82 -10.12 -4.21
CA LEU A 95 0.45 -10.15 -3.50
C LEU A 95 0.37 -9.47 -2.11
N TYR A 96 -0.52 -8.50 -1.92
CA TYR A 96 -0.64 -7.77 -0.65
C TYR A 96 -0.78 -8.68 0.60
N PRO A 97 -1.73 -9.64 0.68
CA PRO A 97 -1.83 -10.50 1.85
C PRO A 97 -0.56 -11.35 2.05
N LEU A 98 0.07 -11.80 0.97
CA LEU A 98 1.30 -12.60 1.04
C LEU A 98 2.49 -11.81 1.59
N MET A 99 2.56 -10.51 1.30
CA MET A 99 3.52 -9.60 1.91
C MET A 99 3.27 -9.47 3.42
N VAL A 100 2.01 -9.30 3.84
CA VAL A 100 1.66 -9.08 5.25
C VAL A 100 1.77 -10.36 6.10
N GLU A 101 1.48 -11.54 5.54
CA GLU A 101 1.51 -12.82 6.28
C GLU A 101 2.92 -13.37 6.50
N LYS A 102 3.84 -13.16 5.57
CA LYS A 102 5.19 -13.77 5.62
C LYS A 102 6.23 -12.87 6.28
N ASP A 103 6.00 -11.56 6.23
CA ASP A 103 6.71 -10.61 7.06
C ASP A 103 5.84 -10.41 8.31
N ASN A 104 6.16 -11.07 9.43
CA ASN A 104 5.49 -10.87 10.73
C ASN A 104 5.63 -9.40 11.23
N PHE A 105 4.97 -8.47 10.56
CA PHE A 105 4.90 -7.04 10.90
C PHE A 105 3.95 -6.81 12.07
N PHE A 106 2.99 -7.72 12.24
CA PHE A 106 2.21 -7.93 13.45
C PHE A 106 2.68 -9.27 14.01
N GLY A 107 3.64 -9.25 14.93
CA GLY A 107 4.19 -10.48 15.48
C GLY A 107 3.08 -11.43 15.93
N ASP A 108 3.15 -12.67 15.46
CA ASP A 108 2.73 -13.80 16.28
C ASP A 108 3.49 -13.64 17.59
N ASN A 109 2.84 -13.07 18.61
CA ASN A 109 3.12 -13.54 19.95
C ASN A 109 2.61 -14.98 19.93
N PRO A 110 3.48 -16.01 19.96
CA PRO A 110 2.99 -17.29 20.43
C PRO A 110 2.39 -17.00 21.80
N GLU A 111 1.13 -17.36 22.01
CA GLU A 111 0.57 -17.47 23.34
C GLU A 111 1.53 -18.36 24.13
N GLU A 112 2.44 -17.76 24.90
CA GLU A 112 3.03 -18.43 26.04
C GLU A 112 1.85 -18.73 26.96
N ASP A 113 1.49 -20.00 26.99
CA ASP A 113 0.58 -20.64 27.91
C ASP A 113 0.97 -20.22 29.35
N LEU A 114 0.34 -19.16 29.84
CA LEU A 114 0.39 -18.74 31.24
C LEU A 114 -0.62 -19.56 32.03
N THR A 115 -0.36 -20.86 32.13
CA THR A 115 -0.81 -21.61 33.30
C THR A 115 0.25 -21.47 34.40
N ASP A 116 -0.21 -20.93 35.54
CA ASP A 116 0.53 -20.73 36.80
C ASP A 116 1.57 -19.57 36.79
N VAL A 117 1.49 -18.50 37.59
CA VAL A 117 1.27 -18.46 39.04
C VAL A 117 0.85 -17.03 39.47
N ASN A 118 -0.29 -16.93 40.16
CA ASN A 118 -0.62 -15.99 41.25
C ASN A 118 -0.18 -14.49 41.21
N ARG A 119 -1.22 -13.64 41.22
CA ARG A 119 -1.52 -12.64 42.28
C ARG A 119 -0.98 -11.20 42.13
N LYS A 120 -1.96 -10.28 42.13
CA LYS A 120 -1.92 -8.85 42.53
C LYS A 120 -1.27 -7.85 41.55
N ASN A 121 -2.11 -7.14 40.79
CA ASN A 121 -2.53 -5.77 41.12
C ASN A 121 -3.29 -5.18 39.93
N GLY A 122 -4.51 -4.70 40.19
CA GLY A 122 -5.29 -3.97 39.21
C GLY A 122 -4.65 -2.62 38.91
N VAL A 123 -4.38 -2.36 37.63
CA VAL A 123 -4.19 -1.01 37.10
C VAL A 123 -4.88 -0.90 35.74
N LYS A 124 -5.96 -0.10 35.78
CA LYS A 124 -6.65 0.63 34.72
C LYS A 124 -6.11 0.53 33.27
N LEU A 125 -7.04 0.18 32.38
CA LEU A 125 -7.09 0.62 30.98
C LEU A 125 -6.59 2.07 30.83
N ASN A 126 -5.59 2.27 29.97
CA ASN A 126 -5.23 3.58 29.45
C ASN A 126 -5.16 3.50 27.93
N THR A 127 -6.32 3.63 27.29
CA THR A 127 -6.47 3.82 25.86
C THR A 127 -5.98 5.23 25.50
N LYS A 128 -4.75 5.37 25.00
CA LYS A 128 -4.27 6.59 24.33
C LYS A 128 -3.37 6.25 23.13
N THR A 129 -4.00 6.32 21.96
CA THR A 129 -3.57 6.95 20.71
C THR A 129 -2.08 7.13 20.43
N TYR A 130 -1.60 6.55 19.31
CA TYR A 130 -0.69 7.26 18.40
C TYR A 130 -1.06 6.98 16.93
N LEU A 131 -1.66 8.00 16.30
CA LEU A 131 -1.79 8.17 14.86
C LEU A 131 -0.42 8.65 14.35
N LEU A 132 0.34 7.79 13.67
CA LEU A 132 1.59 8.16 13.02
C LEU A 132 1.38 8.28 11.51
N ILE A 133 0.98 9.48 11.09
CA ILE A 133 1.13 9.97 9.72
C ILE A 133 2.61 10.32 9.57
N GLY A 134 3.38 9.40 8.98
CA GLY A 134 4.81 9.59 8.73
C GLY A 134 5.07 10.14 7.33
N ALA A 135 5.19 11.45 7.21
CA ALA A 135 5.77 12.12 6.05
C ALA A 135 7.27 11.83 5.96
N SER A 136 7.74 11.29 4.84
CA SER A 136 9.17 11.15 4.54
C SER A 136 9.60 12.18 3.50
N ILE A 137 10.10 13.32 4.01
CA ILE A 137 10.77 14.38 3.26
C ILE A 137 12.29 14.14 3.33
N ILE A 138 12.90 13.98 2.15
CA ILE A 138 14.25 14.42 1.73
C ILE A 138 15.42 14.04 2.65
N VAL A 139 16.08 12.92 2.31
CA VAL A 139 17.51 12.70 2.60
C VAL A 139 18.21 12.21 1.33
N SER A 140 18.40 13.09 0.35
CA SER A 140 19.27 12.82 -0.80
C SER A 140 20.12 14.01 -1.25
N GLY A 141 20.08 15.14 -0.51
CA GLY A 141 20.86 16.34 -0.85
C GLY A 141 22.25 16.43 -0.18
N TYR A 142 22.47 15.78 0.97
CA TYR A 142 23.70 15.99 1.75
C TYR A 142 24.89 15.12 1.30
N ILE A 143 24.63 13.98 0.65
CA ILE A 143 25.71 13.05 0.22
C ILE A 143 26.44 13.59 -1.03
N LEU A 144 25.76 14.34 -1.91
CA LEU A 144 26.38 14.87 -3.12
C LEU A 144 27.30 16.09 -2.88
N TYR A 145 27.10 16.88 -1.81
CA TYR A 145 27.95 18.06 -1.55
C TYR A 145 29.35 17.69 -1.05
N ARG A 146 29.51 16.53 -0.38
CA ARG A 146 30.83 16.10 0.15
C ARG A 146 31.70 15.38 -0.88
N LEU A 147 31.15 14.99 -2.03
CA LEU A 147 31.91 14.34 -3.11
C LEU A 147 32.51 15.32 -4.12
N PHE A 148 32.12 16.60 -4.10
CA PHE A 148 32.55 17.63 -5.05
C PHE A 148 33.29 18.83 -4.43
N ARG A 149 33.80 18.71 -3.19
CA ARG A 149 34.67 19.72 -2.58
C ARG A 149 35.93 19.12 -1.98
#